data_AF-A0A812JEZ3-F1
#
_entry.id   AF-A0A812JEZ3-F1
#
_cell.length_a   1.000
_cell.length_b   1.000
_cell.length_c   1.000
_cell.angle_alpha   90.00
_cell.angle_beta   90.00
_cell.angle_gamma   90.00
#
_symmetry.space_group_name_H-M   'P 1'
#
loop_
_entity.id
_entity.type
_entity.pdbx_description
1 polymer ?
#
loop_
_entity_poly.entity_id
_entity_poly.type
_entity_poly.pdbx_seq_one_letter_code
_entity_poly.pdbx_strand_id
1 'polypeptide(L)'
;MSEGSQSAPVLGGPLVSWKQFWLGVVPLFVTTVFLLSIFGLWYVSAIIVGLVLLYIIIEVIILICFKNSFQLWALQRPWNFLVRLLLPPVEIIDSIGAGNTDNTMFAYRNWGQNLCASGQVWLGSHADVSKALLNPQARNHWLGEHPLYRGSLPEGESGRCVFLLSLSGKAAGGTGDHEAFRQCMIDTLFTDAARVRETDEMSQQLIHQTAEDFLKQGSNDFYYGTDGGNTVFWTKYLHHVLFALDIEDKAVLSTLDSLYTGSSALMHYLEPFGRTPIWDKHATIGTVADLYEKSAAFANFEVKPEYNSMSSRELALLMTAIIRIAGVQGSRMLLWLCTSGALHGNLQVDARPIWDSLSLEDDDEVLRFILEVSRLSPPVTVSHHIAQEPFSCEIAGKTYSFPKGTNVAIPLVYANIDPTVWGEDAFEFNHNRPGLKEKHVGFNSVNGEGARECPGKGLVLRTTVRLLQEIGKKRRQQNATPPNV
;
A
#
# COMPACT_ATOMS: atom_id res chain seq x y z
N MET A 1 -30.75 14.69 7.34
CA MET A 1 -30.27 13.56 8.15
C MET A 1 -28.76 13.55 8.01
N SER A 2 -28.01 13.91 9.06
CA SER A 2 -26.55 13.90 9.01
C SER A 2 -26.07 12.47 8.78
N GLU A 3 -25.31 12.25 7.72
CA GLU A 3 -24.59 11.00 7.47
C GLU A 3 -23.90 10.57 8.76
N GLY A 4 -24.31 9.42 9.31
CA GLY A 4 -23.62 8.83 10.45
C GLY A 4 -22.17 8.64 10.03
N SER A 5 -21.25 9.37 10.69
CA SER A 5 -19.86 9.40 10.28
C SER A 5 -19.33 7.97 10.23
N GLN A 6 -19.04 7.50 9.02
CA GLN A 6 -18.32 6.25 8.85
C GLN A 6 -16.99 6.39 9.59
N SER A 7 -16.85 5.61 10.65
CA SER A 7 -15.64 5.46 11.46
C SER A 7 -15.22 6.69 12.29
N ALA A 8 -15.89 6.92 13.42
CA ALA A 8 -15.09 7.14 14.62
C ALA A 8 -14.35 5.81 14.91
N PRO A 9 -13.04 5.82 15.22
CA PRO A 9 -12.32 4.60 15.56
C PRO A 9 -13.05 3.91 16.73
N VAL A 10 -13.47 2.66 16.52
CA VAL A 10 -14.26 1.88 17.48
C VAL A 10 -13.47 1.66 18.78
N LEU A 11 -12.14 1.71 18.69
CA LEU A 11 -11.26 1.93 19.83
C LEU A 11 -11.00 3.43 19.92
N GLY A 12 -11.70 4.10 20.85
CA GLY A 12 -11.74 5.56 20.90
C GLY A 12 -10.34 6.15 20.72
N GLY A 13 -10.24 7.04 19.72
CA GLY A 13 -8.99 7.54 19.18
C GLY A 13 -8.08 8.18 20.24
N PRO A 14 -6.89 8.64 19.83
CA PRO A 14 -5.94 9.23 20.77
C PRO A 14 -6.60 10.34 21.59
N LEU A 15 -6.30 10.40 22.90
CA LEU A 15 -6.87 11.41 23.81
C LEU A 15 -6.63 12.84 23.31
N VAL A 16 -5.51 13.01 22.59
CA VAL A 16 -5.12 14.23 21.89
C VAL A 16 -4.77 13.80 20.47
N SER A 17 -5.43 14.34 19.45
CA SER A 17 -5.04 14.04 18.07
C SER A 17 -3.58 14.44 17.84
N TRP A 18 -2.84 13.72 16.99
CA TRP A 18 -1.43 14.05 16.70
C TRP A 18 -1.25 15.52 16.25
N LYS A 19 -2.25 16.08 15.56
CA LYS A 19 -2.34 17.51 15.23
C LYS A 19 -2.41 18.39 16.48
N GLN A 20 -3.33 18.08 17.39
CA GLN A 20 -3.43 18.80 18.65
C GLN A 20 -2.17 18.62 19.47
N PHE A 21 -1.47 17.48 19.39
CA PHE A 21 -0.22 17.29 20.11
C PHE A 21 0.92 18.14 19.52
N TRP A 22 1.24 17.99 18.24
CA TRP A 22 2.40 18.69 17.65
C TRP A 22 2.14 20.14 17.23
N LEU A 23 0.93 20.52 16.83
CA LEU A 23 0.60 21.90 16.44
C LEU A 23 -0.12 22.67 17.55
N GLY A 24 -0.73 21.98 18.51
CA GLY A 24 -1.35 22.58 19.69
C GLY A 24 -0.41 22.51 20.89
N VAL A 25 -0.21 21.33 21.43
CA VAL A 25 0.49 21.09 22.70
C VAL A 25 1.93 21.52 22.62
N VAL A 26 2.69 21.24 21.55
CA VAL A 26 4.11 21.61 21.47
C VAL A 26 4.33 23.13 21.35
N PRO A 27 3.69 23.88 20.43
CA PRO A 27 3.80 25.34 20.39
C PRO A 27 3.22 26.01 21.63
N LEU A 28 2.09 25.51 22.15
CA LEU A 28 1.51 25.99 23.41
C LEU A 28 2.47 25.72 24.57
N PHE A 29 3.14 24.58 24.59
CA PHE A 29 4.16 24.20 25.57
C PHE A 29 5.35 25.15 25.50
N VAL A 30 5.92 25.37 24.31
CA VAL A 30 7.04 26.30 24.12
C VAL A 30 6.63 27.71 24.57
N THR A 31 5.46 28.18 24.15
CA THR A 31 4.92 29.49 24.54
C THR A 31 4.67 29.58 26.06
N THR A 32 4.12 28.54 26.67
CA THR A 32 3.83 28.47 28.11
C THR A 32 5.12 28.47 28.92
N VAL A 33 6.10 27.64 28.54
CA VAL A 33 7.43 27.59 29.17
C VAL A 33 8.12 28.96 29.05
N PHE A 34 8.04 29.60 27.89
CA PHE A 34 8.63 30.93 27.67
C PHE A 34 7.95 32.01 28.53
N LEU A 35 6.61 32.08 28.51
CA LEU A 35 5.84 33.06 29.29
C LEU A 35 6.03 32.87 30.79
N LEU A 36 5.93 31.63 31.30
CA LEU A 36 6.15 31.33 32.72
C LEU A 36 7.57 31.71 33.16
N SER A 37 8.56 31.56 32.28
CA SER A 37 9.93 31.98 32.56
C SER A 37 10.06 33.51 32.63
N ILE A 38 9.38 34.26 31.75
CA ILE A 38 9.34 35.73 31.78
C ILE A 38 8.70 36.26 33.08
N PHE A 39 7.66 35.60 33.58
CA PHE A 39 6.96 36.01 34.81
C PHE A 39 7.61 35.50 36.11
N GLY A 40 8.84 34.96 36.05
CA GLY A 40 9.57 34.47 37.23
C GLY A 40 9.05 33.13 37.80
N LEU A 41 8.16 32.44 37.08
CA LEU A 41 7.62 31.11 37.43
C LEU A 41 8.46 29.97 36.82
N TRP A 42 9.78 30.12 36.84
CA TRP A 42 10.73 29.19 36.22
C TRP A 42 10.60 27.74 36.73
N TYR A 43 10.15 27.55 37.97
CA TYR A 43 9.93 26.23 38.55
C TYR A 43 8.77 25.49 37.86
N VAL A 44 7.70 26.20 37.45
CA VAL A 44 6.58 25.60 36.72
C VAL A 44 7.02 25.19 35.31
N SER A 45 7.79 26.05 34.63
CA SER A 45 8.42 25.73 33.36
C SER A 45 9.28 24.47 33.45
N ALA A 46 10.12 24.36 34.49
CA ALA A 46 10.98 23.20 34.71
C ALA A 46 10.18 21.91 34.94
N ILE A 47 9.08 21.97 35.69
CA ILE A 47 8.18 20.82 35.89
C ILE A 47 7.57 20.38 34.56
N ILE A 48 7.04 21.32 33.78
CA ILE A 48 6.41 21.04 32.48
C ILE A 48 7.42 20.41 31.52
N VAL A 49 8.63 20.98 31.41
CA VAL A 49 9.72 20.40 30.61
C VAL A 49 10.11 19.01 31.10
N GLY A 50 10.24 18.82 32.42
CA GLY A 50 10.53 17.53 33.02
C GLY A 50 9.49 16.46 32.67
N LEU A 51 8.20 16.81 32.65
CA LEU A 51 7.11 15.88 32.29
C LEU A 51 7.15 15.48 30.81
N VAL A 52 7.46 16.42 29.90
CA VAL A 52 7.60 16.10 28.46
C VAL A 52 8.83 15.23 28.21
N LEU A 53 9.96 15.54 28.85
CA LEU A 53 11.15 14.69 28.77
C LEU A 53 10.87 13.29 29.33
N LEU A 54 10.16 13.20 30.46
CA LEU A 54 9.75 11.91 31.02
C LEU A 54 8.86 11.12 30.06
N TYR A 55 7.87 11.78 29.43
CA TYR A 55 7.03 11.15 28.40
C TYR A 55 7.86 10.61 27.23
N ILE A 56 8.79 11.42 26.68
CA ILE A 56 9.68 11.00 25.59
C ILE A 56 10.55 9.83 26.02
N ILE A 57 11.11 9.86 27.23
CA ILE A 57 11.92 8.77 27.78
C ILE A 57 11.08 7.49 27.90
N ILE A 58 9.83 7.57 28.37
CA ILE A 58 8.92 6.43 28.44
C ILE A 58 8.65 5.86 27.04
N GLU A 59 8.33 6.71 26.06
CA GLU A 59 8.12 6.30 24.67
C GLU A 59 9.34 5.57 24.09
N VAL A 60 10.54 6.13 24.28
CA VAL A 60 11.80 5.54 23.84
C VAL A 60 12.04 4.18 24.51
N ILE A 61 11.79 4.08 25.82
CA ILE A 61 11.90 2.81 26.55
C ILE A 61 10.91 1.78 26.01
N ILE A 62 9.66 2.18 25.75
CA ILE A 62 8.65 1.29 25.17
C ILE A 62 9.12 0.81 23.79
N LEU A 63 9.51 1.72 22.90
CA LEU A 63 9.93 1.39 21.53
C LEU A 63 11.16 0.49 21.46
N ILE A 64 12.14 0.68 22.35
CA ILE A 64 13.38 -0.09 22.34
C ILE A 64 13.23 -1.41 23.09
N CYS A 65 12.58 -1.40 24.25
CA CYS A 65 12.64 -2.55 25.19
C CYS A 65 11.35 -3.37 25.22
N PHE A 66 10.18 -2.76 24.98
CA PHE A 66 8.88 -3.38 25.28
C PHE A 66 7.87 -3.30 24.13
N LYS A 67 8.31 -2.95 22.92
CA LYS A 67 7.44 -2.56 21.80
C LYS A 67 6.27 -3.52 21.55
N ASN A 68 6.55 -4.79 21.31
CA ASN A 68 5.51 -5.80 21.02
C ASN A 68 4.69 -6.15 22.26
N SER A 69 5.34 -6.28 23.43
CA SER A 69 4.66 -6.59 24.70
C SER A 69 3.70 -5.48 25.15
N PHE A 70 4.09 -4.22 24.96
CA PHE A 70 3.24 -3.07 25.25
C PHE A 70 2.04 -3.03 24.30
N GLN A 71 2.26 -3.19 22.99
CA GLN A 71 1.17 -3.23 22.01
C GLN A 71 0.19 -4.37 22.29
N LEU A 72 0.69 -5.56 22.61
CA LEU A 72 -0.13 -6.69 23.05
C LEU A 72 -0.99 -6.32 24.25
N TRP A 73 -0.40 -5.75 25.29
CA TRP A 73 -1.16 -5.30 26.48
C TRP A 73 -2.18 -4.19 26.14
N ALA A 74 -1.79 -3.26 25.28
CA ALA A 74 -2.54 -2.06 24.94
C ALA A 74 -3.79 -2.39 24.10
N LEU A 75 -3.66 -3.25 23.11
CA LEU A 75 -4.76 -3.65 22.21
C LEU A 75 -5.86 -4.44 22.93
N GLN A 76 -5.54 -5.09 24.05
CA GLN A 76 -6.55 -5.69 24.93
C GLN A 76 -7.31 -4.65 25.79
N ARG A 77 -6.77 -3.44 25.93
CA ARG A 77 -7.23 -2.40 26.88
C ARG A 77 -7.38 -1.02 26.22
N PRO A 78 -8.13 -0.92 25.10
CA PRO A 78 -8.19 0.30 24.29
C PRO A 78 -8.79 1.53 25.00
N TRP A 79 -9.51 1.30 26.10
CA TRP A 79 -10.12 2.36 26.91
C TRP A 79 -9.20 2.86 28.04
N ASN A 80 -8.06 2.22 28.24
CA ASN A 80 -7.10 2.62 29.26
C ASN A 80 -6.45 3.96 28.88
N PHE A 81 -6.38 4.89 29.84
CA PHE A 81 -5.80 6.22 29.64
C PHE A 81 -4.35 6.15 29.11
N LEU A 82 -3.51 5.27 29.65
CA LEU A 82 -2.12 5.11 29.23
C LEU A 82 -2.02 4.61 27.79
N VAL A 83 -2.93 3.71 27.38
CA VAL A 83 -2.97 3.21 25.99
C VAL A 83 -3.22 4.36 25.02
N ARG A 84 -4.23 5.20 25.28
CA ARG A 84 -4.56 6.31 24.39
C ARG A 84 -3.53 7.43 24.37
N LEU A 85 -2.69 7.50 25.40
CA LEU A 85 -1.59 8.45 25.50
C LEU A 85 -0.35 7.92 24.79
N LEU A 86 0.01 6.65 25.02
CA LEU A 86 1.32 6.09 24.65
C LEU A 86 1.30 5.20 23.39
N LEU A 87 0.16 4.61 23.00
CA LEU A 87 0.09 3.79 21.79
C LEU A 87 0.26 4.58 20.48
N PRO A 88 -0.30 5.80 20.30
CA PRO A 88 -0.24 6.51 19.02
C PRO A 88 1.18 6.83 18.51
N PRO A 89 2.13 7.31 19.32
CA PRO A 89 3.53 7.43 18.87
C PRO A 89 4.13 6.07 18.53
N VAL A 90 3.88 5.05 19.37
CA VAL A 90 4.42 3.70 19.17
C VAL A 90 3.93 3.10 17.86
N GLU A 91 2.63 3.18 17.57
CA GLU A 91 2.06 2.62 16.34
C GLU A 91 2.59 3.33 15.09
N ILE A 92 2.72 4.65 15.11
CA ILE A 92 3.24 5.44 13.97
C ILE A 92 4.72 5.15 13.73
N ILE A 93 5.53 5.09 14.81
CA ILE A 93 6.96 4.84 14.66
C ILE A 93 7.21 3.38 14.27
N ASP A 94 6.46 2.44 14.84
CA ASP A 94 6.57 1.02 14.50
C ASP A 94 6.06 0.76 13.08
N SER A 95 5.04 1.47 12.61
CA SER A 95 4.55 1.34 11.22
C SER A 95 5.55 1.85 10.18
N ILE A 96 6.42 2.81 10.52
CA ILE A 96 7.52 3.26 9.64
C ILE A 96 8.51 2.12 9.46
N GLY A 97 8.35 1.39 8.37
CA GLY A 97 9.20 0.27 8.01
C GLY A 97 8.68 -1.09 8.48
N ALA A 98 7.57 -1.18 9.23
CA ALA A 98 6.98 -2.48 9.55
C ALA A 98 6.56 -3.24 8.29
N GLY A 99 6.02 -2.58 7.25
CA GLY A 99 5.67 -3.25 6.00
C GLY A 99 6.84 -3.55 5.06
N ASN A 100 8.06 -3.15 5.43
CA ASN A 100 9.25 -3.68 4.77
C ASN A 100 9.33 -5.19 5.04
N THR A 101 9.42 -5.97 3.97
CA THR A 101 9.40 -7.43 4.04
C THR A 101 10.52 -7.97 4.95
N ASP A 102 11.68 -7.32 5.04
CA ASP A 102 12.76 -7.76 5.94
C ASP A 102 12.40 -7.59 7.42
N ASN A 103 11.76 -6.47 7.78
CA ASN A 103 11.35 -6.17 9.15
C ASN A 103 10.18 -7.04 9.60
N THR A 104 9.18 -7.25 8.72
CA THR A 104 8.09 -8.21 8.99
C THR A 104 8.68 -9.60 9.28
N MET A 105 9.64 -10.06 8.47
CA MET A 105 10.23 -11.38 8.65
C MET A 105 11.07 -11.52 9.91
N PHE A 106 11.75 -10.46 10.35
CA PHE A 106 12.38 -10.43 11.66
C PHE A 106 11.35 -10.62 12.78
N ALA A 107 10.19 -9.94 12.70
CA ALA A 107 9.13 -10.08 13.69
C ALA A 107 8.52 -11.49 13.68
N TYR A 108 8.22 -12.03 12.49
CA TYR A 108 7.71 -13.39 12.29
C TYR A 108 8.61 -14.44 12.95
N ARG A 109 9.92 -14.37 12.71
CA ARG A 109 10.89 -15.36 13.25
C ARG A 109 11.00 -15.32 14.78
N ASN A 110 10.82 -14.15 15.38
CA ASN A 110 10.98 -13.97 16.83
C ASN A 110 9.69 -14.20 17.63
N TRP A 111 8.53 -13.89 17.04
CA TRP A 111 7.25 -13.90 17.75
C TRP A 111 6.26 -14.94 17.22
N GLY A 112 6.56 -15.56 16.07
CA GLY A 112 5.69 -16.51 15.39
C GLY A 112 4.72 -15.83 14.41
N GLN A 113 3.75 -16.62 13.95
CA GLN A 113 2.79 -16.21 12.92
C GLN A 113 1.83 -15.11 13.40
N ASN A 114 1.52 -15.09 14.70
CA ASN A 114 0.63 -14.10 15.30
C ASN A 114 1.40 -13.21 16.27
N LEU A 115 1.22 -11.89 16.16
CA LEU A 115 1.90 -10.92 17.00
C LEU A 115 1.13 -9.59 17.08
N CYS A 116 1.60 -8.68 17.93
CA CYS A 116 1.11 -7.29 17.94
C CYS A 116 2.23 -6.34 17.49
N ALA A 117 1.95 -5.56 16.46
CA ALA A 117 2.87 -4.57 15.87
C ALA A 117 2.07 -3.49 15.14
N SER A 118 2.64 -2.28 15.03
CA SER A 118 2.03 -1.14 14.33
C SER A 118 0.60 -0.81 14.78
N GLY A 119 0.26 -0.98 16.06
CA GLY A 119 -1.10 -0.75 16.57
C GLY A 119 -2.13 -1.78 16.10
N GLN A 120 -1.69 -2.94 15.60
CA GLN A 120 -2.53 -3.97 15.02
C GLN A 120 -2.24 -5.35 15.64
N VAL A 121 -3.23 -6.24 15.59
CA VAL A 121 -3.03 -7.68 15.80
C VAL A 121 -2.79 -8.33 14.45
N TRP A 122 -1.61 -8.91 14.26
CA TRP A 122 -1.22 -9.59 13.03
C TRP A 122 -1.62 -11.05 13.14
N LEU A 123 -2.46 -11.52 12.21
CA LEU A 123 -2.88 -12.92 12.13
C LEU A 123 -2.26 -13.56 10.89
N GLY A 124 -1.20 -14.34 11.07
CA GLY A 124 -0.27 -14.70 10.00
C GLY A 124 -0.49 -16.05 9.34
N SER A 125 -1.35 -16.91 9.88
CA SER A 125 -1.63 -18.20 9.26
C SER A 125 -2.33 -17.99 7.91
N HIS A 126 -2.07 -18.87 6.94
CA HIS A 126 -2.75 -18.81 5.65
C HIS A 126 -4.27 -18.89 5.80
N ALA A 127 -4.75 -19.69 6.76
CA ALA A 127 -6.18 -19.84 7.06
C ALA A 127 -6.80 -18.52 7.57
N ASP A 128 -6.16 -17.82 8.52
CA ASP A 128 -6.66 -16.57 9.07
C ASP A 128 -6.64 -15.45 8.01
N VAL A 129 -5.55 -15.35 7.25
CA VAL A 129 -5.42 -14.38 6.16
C VAL A 129 -6.47 -14.64 5.09
N SER A 130 -6.63 -15.88 4.64
CA SER A 130 -7.62 -16.24 3.63
C SER A 130 -9.05 -15.94 4.10
N LYS A 131 -9.37 -16.29 5.35
CA LYS A 131 -10.66 -15.96 5.96
C LYS A 131 -10.90 -14.44 5.99
N ALA A 132 -9.88 -13.64 6.32
CA ALA A 132 -10.02 -12.18 6.34
C ALA A 132 -10.22 -11.59 4.93
N LEU A 133 -9.52 -12.13 3.92
CA LEU A 133 -9.63 -11.68 2.53
C LEU A 133 -10.97 -12.03 1.87
N LEU A 134 -11.50 -13.21 2.16
CA LEU A 134 -12.73 -13.71 1.55
C LEU A 134 -14.01 -13.18 2.22
N ASN A 135 -13.93 -12.76 3.49
CA ASN A 135 -15.08 -12.21 4.21
C ASN A 135 -15.25 -10.70 4.01
N PRO A 136 -16.45 -10.14 4.26
CA PRO A 136 -16.66 -8.71 4.30
C PRO A 136 -15.71 -8.00 5.27
N GLN A 137 -15.13 -6.89 4.84
CA GLN A 137 -14.13 -6.15 5.62
C GLN A 137 -14.61 -4.76 5.99
N ALA A 138 -14.60 -4.48 7.28
CA ALA A 138 -14.66 -3.11 7.78
C ALA A 138 -13.26 -2.49 7.70
N ARG A 139 -13.22 -1.22 7.33
CA ARG A 139 -12.01 -0.44 7.09
C ARG A 139 -12.10 0.92 7.80
N ASN A 140 -10.92 1.49 7.98
CA ASN A 140 -10.65 2.86 8.41
C ASN A 140 -9.51 3.39 7.54
N HIS A 141 -8.99 4.55 7.89
CA HIS A 141 -7.89 5.24 7.19
C HIS A 141 -6.51 4.61 7.47
N TRP A 142 -6.38 3.30 7.30
CA TRP A 142 -5.08 2.62 7.30
C TRP A 142 -4.79 2.10 5.89
N LEU A 143 -3.50 1.96 5.58
CA LEU A 143 -3.01 1.33 4.37
C LEU A 143 -1.96 0.30 4.80
N GLY A 144 -2.37 -0.97 4.82
CA GLY A 144 -1.57 -2.03 5.42
C GLY A 144 -1.35 -1.74 6.90
N GLU A 145 -0.09 -1.58 7.26
CA GLU A 145 0.38 -1.31 8.61
C GLU A 145 0.49 0.17 8.97
N HIS A 146 0.24 1.10 8.04
CA HIS A 146 0.47 2.53 8.27
C HIS A 146 -0.82 3.36 8.25
N PRO A 147 -1.03 4.28 9.21
CA PRO A 147 -2.19 5.16 9.19
C PRO A 147 -2.07 6.25 8.11
N LEU A 148 -3.18 6.50 7.42
CA LEU A 148 -3.32 7.56 6.42
C LEU A 148 -3.82 8.85 7.07
N TYR A 149 -3.33 9.98 6.57
CA TYR A 149 -3.84 11.27 6.96
C TYR A 149 -5.17 11.53 6.24
N ARG A 150 -6.28 11.47 6.99
CA ARG A 150 -7.64 11.65 6.47
C ARG A 150 -7.79 12.90 5.61
N GLY A 151 -7.19 14.01 6.02
CA GLY A 151 -7.28 15.29 5.31
C GLY A 151 -6.53 15.35 3.98
N SER A 152 -5.88 14.26 3.57
CA SER A 152 -5.22 14.09 2.28
C SER A 152 -5.83 12.95 1.45
N LEU A 153 -6.90 12.33 1.94
CA LEU A 153 -7.62 11.32 1.17
C LEU A 153 -8.55 12.01 0.17
N PRO A 154 -8.80 11.39 -1.00
CA PRO A 154 -9.73 11.97 -1.97
C PRO A 154 -11.14 12.06 -1.36
N GLU A 155 -11.65 13.29 -1.33
CA GLU A 155 -12.98 13.66 -0.88
C GLU A 155 -13.75 14.30 -2.06
N GLY A 156 -15.03 13.95 -2.19
CA GLY A 156 -15.93 14.61 -3.13
C GLY A 156 -16.32 16.02 -2.68
N GLU A 157 -17.05 16.75 -3.52
CA GLU A 157 -17.52 18.11 -3.20
C GLU A 157 -18.42 18.16 -1.96
N SER A 158 -19.12 17.06 -1.66
CA SER A 158 -19.93 16.92 -0.45
C SER A 158 -19.11 16.68 0.83
N GLY A 159 -17.79 16.52 0.71
CA GLY A 159 -16.89 16.13 1.81
C GLY A 159 -16.92 14.63 2.12
N ARG A 160 -17.61 13.81 1.31
CA ARG A 160 -17.58 12.35 1.47
C ARG A 160 -16.24 11.78 0.99
N CYS A 161 -15.65 10.88 1.76
CA CYS A 161 -14.44 10.18 1.35
C CYS A 161 -14.78 9.19 0.23
N VAL A 162 -14.04 9.25 -0.88
CA VAL A 162 -14.24 8.34 -2.03
C VAL A 162 -13.13 7.29 -2.13
N PHE A 163 -12.15 7.31 -1.22
CA PHE A 163 -10.98 6.44 -1.28
C PHE A 163 -11.32 4.97 -0.99
N LEU A 164 -11.37 4.15 -2.03
CA LEU A 164 -11.78 2.74 -1.94
C LEU A 164 -11.07 1.94 -0.84
N LEU A 165 -9.78 2.18 -0.60
CA LEU A 165 -9.02 1.39 0.38
C LEU A 165 -9.39 1.69 1.84
N SER A 166 -10.04 2.83 2.12
CA SER A 166 -10.51 3.18 3.47
C SER A 166 -12.00 2.91 3.71
N LEU A 167 -12.78 2.63 2.65
CA LEU A 167 -14.23 2.44 2.77
C LEU A 167 -14.57 1.03 3.28
N SER A 168 -15.47 0.93 4.25
CA SER A 168 -15.98 -0.37 4.72
C SER A 168 -16.93 -1.00 3.70
N GLY A 169 -16.88 -2.33 3.55
CA GLY A 169 -17.88 -3.03 2.75
C GLY A 169 -19.26 -2.99 3.40
N LYS A 170 -20.33 -3.01 2.60
CA LYS A 170 -21.72 -2.94 3.07
C LYS A 170 -22.05 -4.01 4.11
N ALA A 171 -21.66 -5.26 3.83
CA ALA A 171 -21.87 -6.39 4.73
C ALA A 171 -21.04 -6.32 6.02
N ALA A 172 -20.07 -5.39 6.10
CA ALA A 172 -19.28 -5.09 7.30
C ALA A 172 -19.70 -3.76 7.96
N GLY A 173 -20.92 -3.28 7.70
CA GLY A 173 -21.46 -2.05 8.30
C GLY A 173 -21.14 -0.76 7.53
N GLY A 174 -20.59 -0.85 6.33
CA GLY A 174 -20.41 0.28 5.42
C GLY A 174 -21.72 0.76 4.78
N THR A 175 -21.69 1.92 4.12
CA THR A 175 -22.83 2.53 3.39
C THR A 175 -23.14 1.82 2.07
N GLY A 176 -22.22 0.99 1.57
CA GLY A 176 -22.26 0.47 0.19
C GLY A 176 -21.43 1.28 -0.80
N ASP A 177 -20.80 2.38 -0.36
CA ASP A 177 -19.95 3.21 -1.21
C ASP A 177 -18.75 2.43 -1.76
N HIS A 178 -18.15 1.53 -0.98
CA HIS A 178 -17.02 0.72 -1.49
C HIS A 178 -17.42 -0.07 -2.74
N GLU A 179 -18.52 -0.82 -2.67
CA GLU A 179 -18.99 -1.65 -3.78
C GLU A 179 -19.41 -0.79 -4.97
N ALA A 180 -20.20 0.26 -4.71
CA ALA A 180 -20.73 1.16 -5.75
C ALA A 180 -19.61 1.91 -6.49
N PHE A 181 -18.65 2.48 -5.76
CA PHE A 181 -17.53 3.23 -6.34
C PHE A 181 -16.53 2.31 -7.05
N ARG A 182 -16.31 1.10 -6.53
CA ARG A 182 -15.46 0.10 -7.20
C ARG A 182 -16.09 -0.30 -8.53
N GLN A 183 -17.41 -0.51 -8.56
CA GLN A 183 -18.12 -0.84 -9.79
C GLN A 183 -18.04 0.31 -10.80
N CYS A 184 -18.30 1.55 -10.37
CA CYS A 184 -18.14 2.76 -11.19
C CYS A 184 -16.75 2.86 -11.84
N MET A 185 -15.69 2.63 -11.05
CA MET A 185 -14.31 2.63 -11.53
C MET A 185 -14.06 1.52 -12.57
N ILE A 186 -14.56 0.30 -12.34
CA ILE A 186 -14.40 -0.82 -13.28
C ILE A 186 -15.11 -0.52 -14.60
N ASP A 187 -16.37 -0.13 -14.53
CA ASP A 187 -17.20 0.11 -15.72
C ASP A 187 -16.73 1.31 -16.54
N THR A 188 -16.03 2.25 -15.90
CA THR A 188 -15.45 3.42 -16.59
C THR A 188 -14.07 3.12 -17.19
N LEU A 189 -13.18 2.44 -16.45
CA LEU A 189 -11.74 2.41 -16.77
C LEU A 189 -11.21 1.05 -17.20
N PHE A 190 -11.89 -0.04 -16.84
CA PHE A 190 -11.48 -1.41 -17.16
C PHE A 190 -12.36 -1.99 -18.27
N THR A 191 -12.54 -1.20 -19.34
CA THR A 191 -13.40 -1.52 -20.49
C THR A 191 -12.66 -2.30 -21.57
N ASP A 192 -13.39 -2.81 -22.57
CA ASP A 192 -12.79 -3.40 -23.77
C ASP A 192 -11.86 -2.43 -24.51
N ALA A 193 -12.17 -1.13 -24.49
CA ALA A 193 -11.29 -0.13 -25.08
C ALA A 193 -9.95 -0.03 -24.35
N ALA A 194 -9.94 -0.10 -23.01
CA ALA A 194 -8.71 -0.20 -22.23
C ALA A 194 -7.97 -1.51 -22.54
N ARG A 195 -8.70 -2.62 -22.67
CA ARG A 195 -8.14 -3.93 -23.02
C ARG A 195 -7.42 -3.93 -24.36
N VAL A 196 -7.97 -3.24 -25.37
CA VAL A 196 -7.34 -3.05 -26.69
C VAL A 196 -6.05 -2.24 -26.56
N ARG A 197 -6.08 -1.13 -25.79
CA ARG A 197 -4.91 -0.28 -25.56
C ARG A 197 -3.76 -1.00 -24.87
N GLU A 198 -4.00 -2.08 -24.11
CA GLU A 198 -2.92 -2.86 -23.49
C GLU A 198 -1.88 -3.39 -24.48
N THR A 199 -2.26 -3.57 -25.75
CA THR A 199 -1.45 -4.18 -26.80
C THR A 199 -1.41 -3.38 -28.09
N ASP A 200 -1.92 -2.14 -28.08
CA ASP A 200 -1.83 -1.27 -29.25
C ASP A 200 -0.39 -0.82 -29.54
N GLU A 201 -0.21 -0.11 -30.66
CA GLU A 201 1.11 0.32 -31.11
C GLU A 201 1.86 1.11 -30.03
N MET A 202 1.19 2.04 -29.35
CA MET A 202 1.79 2.85 -28.29
C MET A 202 2.26 1.98 -27.11
N SER A 203 1.43 1.05 -26.66
CA SER A 203 1.79 0.11 -25.59
C SER A 203 2.98 -0.78 -25.97
N GLN A 204 3.04 -1.28 -27.20
CA GLN A 204 4.18 -2.06 -27.69
C GLN A 204 5.45 -1.20 -27.74
N GLN A 205 5.36 0.03 -28.24
CA GLN A 205 6.48 0.97 -28.25
C GLN A 205 7.02 1.22 -26.83
N LEU A 206 6.14 1.43 -25.85
CA LEU A 206 6.56 1.60 -24.44
C LEU A 206 7.26 0.35 -23.88
N ILE A 207 6.77 -0.85 -24.20
CA ILE A 207 7.40 -2.11 -23.78
C ILE A 207 8.78 -2.27 -24.43
N HIS A 208 8.91 -2.04 -25.74
CA HIS A 208 10.19 -2.10 -26.45
C HIS A 208 11.20 -1.08 -25.92
N GLN A 209 10.76 0.17 -25.69
CA GLN A 209 11.62 1.21 -25.12
C GLN A 209 12.10 0.83 -23.72
N THR A 210 11.22 0.28 -22.87
CA THR A 210 11.60 -0.16 -21.52
C THR A 210 12.65 -1.27 -21.57
N ALA A 211 12.54 -2.18 -22.54
CA ALA A 211 13.53 -3.23 -22.73
C ALA A 211 14.88 -2.69 -23.25
N GLU A 212 14.88 -1.65 -24.09
CA GLU A 212 16.09 -0.92 -24.48
C GLU A 212 16.73 -0.19 -23.29
N ASP A 213 15.91 0.49 -22.47
CA ASP A 213 16.36 1.19 -21.27
C ASP A 213 17.01 0.22 -20.29
N PHE A 214 16.44 -0.99 -20.12
CA PHE A 214 17.00 -2.02 -19.25
C PHE A 214 18.44 -2.42 -19.61
N LEU A 215 18.78 -2.43 -20.90
CA LEU A 215 20.13 -2.79 -21.36
C LEU A 215 21.11 -1.62 -21.34
N LYS A 216 20.63 -0.39 -21.51
CA LYS A 216 21.46 0.81 -21.67
C LYS A 216 21.72 1.54 -20.35
N GLN A 217 20.72 1.56 -19.47
CA GLN A 217 20.79 2.32 -18.23
C GLN A 217 21.46 1.52 -17.11
N GLY A 218 22.10 2.22 -16.17
CA GLY A 218 22.53 1.60 -14.93
C GLY A 218 21.33 1.14 -14.10
N SER A 219 21.52 0.12 -13.25
CA SER A 219 20.45 -0.46 -12.41
C SER A 219 19.65 0.62 -11.65
N ASN A 220 20.34 1.57 -11.01
CA ASN A 220 19.67 2.63 -10.26
C ASN A 220 18.79 3.51 -11.17
N ASP A 221 19.30 3.89 -12.33
CA ASP A 221 18.59 4.78 -13.26
C ASP A 221 17.39 4.07 -13.89
N PHE A 222 17.54 2.78 -14.26
CA PHE A 222 16.42 2.00 -14.78
C PHE A 222 15.26 1.87 -13.79
N TYR A 223 15.55 1.61 -12.51
CA TYR A 223 14.49 1.37 -11.52
C TYR A 223 13.93 2.64 -10.91
N TYR A 224 14.75 3.67 -10.69
CA TYR A 224 14.41 4.85 -9.90
C TYR A 224 14.54 6.18 -10.65
N GLY A 225 15.11 6.16 -11.85
CA GLY A 225 15.26 7.34 -12.69
C GLY A 225 13.93 7.93 -13.14
N THR A 226 14.02 9.16 -13.64
CA THR A 226 12.90 9.94 -14.19
C THR A 226 12.97 10.06 -15.71
N ASP A 227 13.96 9.47 -16.35
CA ASP A 227 14.20 9.56 -17.79
C ASP A 227 14.23 8.14 -18.40
N GLY A 228 13.05 7.54 -18.50
CA GLY A 228 12.86 6.16 -18.96
C GLY A 228 12.80 5.12 -17.84
N GLY A 229 12.89 3.85 -18.23
CA GLY A 229 12.90 2.71 -17.32
C GLY A 229 11.57 2.43 -16.61
N ASN A 230 11.65 1.73 -15.48
CA ASN A 230 10.53 1.10 -14.79
C ASN A 230 9.48 2.12 -14.29
N THR A 231 9.91 3.22 -13.67
CA THR A 231 8.99 4.23 -13.12
C THR A 231 8.24 4.97 -14.23
N VAL A 232 8.96 5.39 -15.27
CA VAL A 232 8.38 6.11 -16.40
C VAL A 232 7.47 5.19 -17.22
N PHE A 233 7.85 3.92 -17.41
CA PHE A 233 7.00 2.94 -18.07
C PHE A 233 5.64 2.82 -17.40
N TRP A 234 5.57 2.49 -16.10
CA TRP A 234 4.29 2.31 -15.43
C TRP A 234 3.47 3.59 -15.34
N THR A 235 4.14 4.75 -15.27
CA THR A 235 3.45 6.04 -15.37
C THR A 235 2.82 6.18 -16.75
N LYS A 236 3.57 6.12 -17.85
CA LYS A 236 2.99 6.28 -19.20
C LYS A 236 1.97 5.19 -19.53
N TYR A 237 2.30 3.93 -19.29
CA TYR A 237 1.50 2.78 -19.67
C TYR A 237 0.13 2.76 -18.99
N LEU A 238 0.06 2.93 -17.66
CA LEU A 238 -1.23 2.92 -16.95
C LEU A 238 -2.13 4.08 -17.39
N HIS A 239 -1.53 5.25 -17.66
CA HIS A 239 -2.26 6.44 -18.08
C HIS A 239 -2.79 6.35 -19.52
N HIS A 240 -2.00 5.79 -20.43
CA HIS A 240 -2.45 5.45 -21.77
C HIS A 240 -3.57 4.41 -21.73
N VAL A 241 -3.35 3.29 -21.05
CA VAL A 241 -4.29 2.16 -21.06
C VAL A 241 -5.61 2.53 -20.38
N LEU A 242 -5.59 3.05 -19.16
CA LEU A 242 -6.82 3.25 -18.39
C LEU A 242 -7.55 4.54 -18.76
N PHE A 243 -6.82 5.61 -19.12
CA PHE A 243 -7.41 6.93 -19.34
C PHE A 243 -7.41 7.35 -20.82
N ALA A 244 -6.73 6.62 -21.70
CA ALA A 244 -6.54 7.02 -23.11
C ALA A 244 -5.90 8.41 -23.22
N LEU A 245 -4.93 8.70 -22.36
CA LEU A 245 -4.14 9.93 -22.43
C LEU A 245 -3.07 9.82 -23.51
N ASP A 246 -2.84 10.90 -24.24
CA ASP A 246 -1.70 11.04 -25.13
C ASP A 246 -0.43 11.22 -24.29
N ILE A 247 0.36 10.14 -24.19
CA ILE A 247 1.59 10.11 -23.40
C ILE A 247 2.82 10.61 -24.18
N GLU A 248 2.64 11.09 -25.41
CA GLU A 248 3.67 11.82 -26.16
C GLU A 248 3.55 13.34 -25.95
N ASP A 249 2.38 13.82 -25.53
CA ASP A 249 2.20 15.21 -25.15
C ASP A 249 3.00 15.55 -23.88
N LYS A 250 3.97 16.46 -24.04
CA LYS A 250 4.85 16.93 -22.97
C LYS A 250 4.10 17.59 -21.82
N ALA A 251 2.98 18.27 -22.09
CA ALA A 251 2.18 18.91 -21.05
C ALA A 251 1.45 17.86 -20.19
N VAL A 252 0.94 16.81 -20.83
CA VAL A 252 0.35 15.65 -20.15
C VAL A 252 1.40 14.98 -19.28
N LEU A 253 2.57 14.63 -19.84
CA LEU A 253 3.65 13.99 -19.09
C LEU A 253 4.14 14.83 -17.92
N SER A 254 4.39 16.12 -18.13
CA SER A 254 4.84 17.02 -17.05
C SER A 254 3.83 17.08 -15.90
N THR A 255 2.53 17.05 -16.22
CA THR A 255 1.47 17.00 -15.22
C THR A 255 1.50 15.69 -14.44
N LEU A 256 1.62 14.55 -15.13
CA LEU A 256 1.71 13.24 -14.49
C LEU A 256 2.96 13.11 -13.62
N ASP A 257 4.12 13.53 -14.13
CA ASP A 257 5.40 13.41 -13.43
C ASP A 257 5.40 14.16 -12.09
N SER A 258 4.69 15.29 -12.02
CA SER A 258 4.56 16.08 -10.79
C SER A 258 3.91 15.33 -9.61
N LEU A 259 3.15 14.26 -9.90
CA LEU A 259 2.49 13.43 -8.90
C LEU A 259 3.05 12.00 -8.82
N TYR A 260 3.45 11.41 -9.95
CA TYR A 260 3.80 9.99 -10.03
C TYR A 260 5.30 9.68 -9.93
N THR A 261 6.16 10.70 -9.93
CA THR A 261 7.61 10.53 -9.72
C THR A 261 8.05 10.92 -8.30
N GLY A 262 9.19 10.39 -7.86
CA GLY A 262 9.76 10.65 -6.53
C GLY A 262 8.99 9.99 -5.37
N SER A 263 9.30 10.38 -4.12
CA SER A 263 8.63 9.87 -2.89
C SER A 263 7.69 10.90 -2.24
N SER A 264 7.84 12.18 -2.57
CA SER A 264 7.10 13.30 -1.94
C SER A 264 5.59 13.16 -2.02
N ALA A 265 5.08 12.70 -3.16
CA ALA A 265 3.65 12.52 -3.38
C ALA A 265 3.05 11.38 -2.54
N LEU A 266 3.84 10.37 -2.14
CA LEU A 266 3.35 9.34 -1.22
C LEU A 266 3.24 9.89 0.20
N MET A 267 4.20 10.73 0.62
CA MET A 267 4.20 11.38 1.94
C MET A 267 2.97 12.25 2.17
N HIS A 268 2.33 12.75 1.11
CA HIS A 268 1.05 13.44 1.18
C HIS A 268 -0.02 12.64 1.92
N TYR A 269 -0.08 11.32 1.70
CA TYR A 269 -1.16 10.48 2.22
C TYR A 269 -0.86 9.90 3.61
N LEU A 270 0.40 9.87 4.04
CA LEU A 270 0.84 9.11 5.21
C LEU A 270 0.90 10.00 6.46
N GLU A 271 0.47 9.48 7.61
CA GLU A 271 0.76 10.12 8.89
C GLU A 271 2.25 9.99 9.25
N PRO A 272 2.86 10.96 9.95
CA PRO A 272 2.36 12.30 10.20
C PRO A 272 2.60 13.27 9.03
N PHE A 273 3.26 12.81 7.97
CA PHE A 273 3.82 13.62 6.89
C PHE A 273 2.77 14.44 6.12
N GLY A 274 1.60 13.86 5.84
CA GLY A 274 0.50 14.51 5.12
C GLY A 274 -0.04 15.76 5.82
N ARG A 275 0.23 15.92 7.11
CA ARG A 275 -0.13 17.12 7.88
C ARG A 275 0.78 18.31 7.61
N THR A 276 1.95 18.08 7.03
CA THR A 276 2.98 19.10 6.87
C THR A 276 2.84 19.79 5.50
N PRO A 277 2.89 21.12 5.43
CA PRO A 277 2.71 21.85 4.17
C PRO A 277 3.72 21.48 3.07
N ILE A 278 4.93 21.02 3.43
CA ILE A 278 5.96 20.64 2.46
C ILE A 278 5.61 19.39 1.63
N TRP A 279 4.71 18.55 2.15
CA TRP A 279 4.20 17.35 1.47
C TRP A 279 2.77 17.53 0.97
N ASP A 280 2.22 18.76 1.04
CA ASP A 280 0.91 19.05 0.50
C ASP A 280 0.93 18.96 -1.04
N LYS A 281 0.00 18.18 -1.59
CA LYS A 281 -0.18 17.91 -3.01
C LYS A 281 -1.62 18.16 -3.48
N HIS A 282 -2.49 18.79 -2.69
CA HIS A 282 -3.89 19.00 -3.07
C HIS A 282 -4.04 19.69 -4.43
N ALA A 283 -3.27 20.76 -4.68
CA ALA A 283 -3.31 21.48 -5.95
C ALA A 283 -2.85 20.59 -7.12
N THR A 284 -1.75 19.86 -6.95
CA THR A 284 -1.21 18.93 -7.95
C THR A 284 -2.20 17.80 -8.25
N ILE A 285 -2.80 17.20 -7.21
CA ILE A 285 -3.84 16.18 -7.32
C ILE A 285 -5.03 16.74 -8.10
N GLY A 286 -5.45 17.97 -7.80
CA GLY A 286 -6.52 18.66 -8.53
C GLY A 286 -6.24 18.75 -10.03
N THR A 287 -5.02 19.15 -10.41
CA THR A 287 -4.61 19.25 -11.83
C THR A 287 -4.59 17.90 -12.53
N VAL A 288 -4.09 16.84 -11.87
CA VAL A 288 -4.10 15.48 -12.47
C VAL A 288 -5.53 14.95 -12.58
N ALA A 289 -6.38 15.21 -11.59
CA ALA A 289 -7.79 14.83 -11.66
C ALA A 289 -8.53 15.57 -12.79
N ASP A 290 -8.21 16.85 -13.05
CA ASP A 290 -8.75 17.59 -14.21
C ASP A 290 -8.34 16.94 -15.54
N LEU A 291 -7.11 16.43 -15.62
CA LEU A 291 -6.61 15.71 -16.78
C LEU A 291 -7.38 14.39 -17.00
N TYR A 292 -7.68 13.65 -15.93
CA TYR A 292 -8.47 12.41 -16.02
C TYR A 292 -9.91 12.67 -16.44
N GLU A 293 -10.55 13.67 -15.84
CA GLU A 293 -11.94 14.01 -16.13
C GLU A 293 -12.15 14.43 -17.59
N LYS A 294 -11.13 15.05 -18.21
CA LYS A 294 -11.14 15.44 -19.63
C LYS A 294 -10.69 14.33 -20.58
N SER A 295 -10.26 13.19 -20.05
CA SER A 295 -9.72 12.10 -20.85
C SER A 295 -10.82 11.36 -21.62
N ALA A 296 -10.45 10.68 -22.71
CA ALA A 296 -11.42 9.96 -23.52
C ALA A 296 -12.10 8.80 -22.76
N ALA A 297 -11.46 8.27 -21.71
CA ALA A 297 -12.09 7.27 -20.84
C ALA A 297 -13.30 7.81 -20.06
N PHE A 298 -13.38 9.12 -19.83
CA PHE A 298 -14.48 9.78 -19.13
C PHE A 298 -15.51 10.40 -20.08
N ALA A 299 -15.31 10.33 -21.40
CA ALA A 299 -16.14 11.04 -22.39
C ALA A 299 -17.64 10.71 -22.30
N ASN A 300 -17.97 9.47 -21.89
CA ASN A 300 -19.34 8.98 -21.73
C ASN A 300 -19.68 8.70 -20.26
N PHE A 301 -19.00 9.36 -19.31
CA PHE A 301 -19.29 9.18 -17.90
C PHE A 301 -20.69 9.68 -17.57
N GLU A 302 -21.46 8.85 -16.88
CA GLU A 302 -22.82 9.16 -16.43
C GLU A 302 -22.90 9.01 -14.91
N VAL A 303 -23.51 9.98 -14.25
CA VAL A 303 -23.82 9.89 -12.81
C VAL A 303 -25.01 8.96 -12.64
N LYS A 304 -24.78 7.78 -12.06
CA LYS A 304 -25.81 6.75 -11.91
C LYS A 304 -26.16 6.46 -10.44
N PRO A 305 -27.44 6.25 -10.08
CA PRO A 305 -27.83 5.91 -8.72
C PRO A 305 -27.17 4.64 -8.17
N GLU A 306 -26.95 3.62 -9.02
CA GLU A 306 -26.26 2.38 -8.64
C GLU A 306 -24.79 2.57 -8.23
N TYR A 307 -24.18 3.67 -8.65
CA TYR A 307 -22.83 4.10 -8.23
C TYR A 307 -22.88 5.05 -7.04
N ASN A 308 -23.98 5.07 -6.29
CA ASN A 308 -24.27 6.05 -5.23
C ASN A 308 -24.04 7.49 -5.70
N SER A 309 -24.45 7.77 -6.95
CA SER A 309 -24.31 9.07 -7.60
C SER A 309 -22.87 9.61 -7.57
N MET A 310 -21.87 8.74 -7.74
CA MET A 310 -20.48 9.15 -7.91
C MET A 310 -20.34 10.09 -9.12
N SER A 311 -19.70 11.24 -8.91
CA SER A 311 -19.39 12.17 -10.00
C SER A 311 -18.11 11.79 -10.75
N SER A 312 -17.94 12.33 -11.96
CA SER A 312 -16.69 12.21 -12.72
C SER A 312 -15.50 12.73 -11.92
N ARG A 313 -15.69 13.87 -11.24
CA ARG A 313 -14.67 14.48 -10.39
C ARG A 313 -14.26 13.59 -9.23
N GLU A 314 -15.23 12.98 -8.55
CA GLU A 314 -14.98 12.05 -7.45
C GLU A 314 -14.19 10.82 -7.92
N LEU A 315 -14.59 10.23 -9.05
CA LEU A 315 -13.84 9.11 -9.62
C LEU A 315 -12.42 9.54 -10.04
N ALA A 316 -12.26 10.72 -10.66
CA ALA A 316 -10.95 11.24 -11.04
C ALA A 316 -10.02 11.43 -9.82
N LEU A 317 -10.52 12.05 -8.74
CA LEU A 317 -9.78 12.22 -7.49
C LEU A 317 -9.43 10.86 -6.85
N LEU A 318 -10.38 9.93 -6.78
CA LEU A 318 -10.12 8.56 -6.34
C LEU A 318 -8.97 7.94 -7.14
N MET A 319 -9.00 8.08 -8.47
CA MET A 319 -8.00 7.49 -9.33
C MET A 319 -6.61 8.08 -9.16
N THR A 320 -6.48 9.38 -8.85
CA THR A 320 -5.16 9.95 -8.55
C THR A 320 -4.47 9.27 -7.36
N ALA A 321 -5.24 8.94 -6.32
CA ALA A 321 -4.72 8.23 -5.15
C ALA A 321 -4.43 6.76 -5.47
N ILE A 322 -5.36 6.07 -6.15
CA ILE A 322 -5.23 4.64 -6.48
C ILE A 322 -4.07 4.38 -7.44
N ILE A 323 -3.93 5.15 -8.53
CA ILE A 323 -2.81 5.00 -9.46
C ILE A 323 -1.50 5.30 -8.74
N ARG A 324 -1.47 6.29 -7.85
CA ARG A 324 -0.23 6.66 -7.16
C ARG A 324 0.23 5.58 -6.17
N ILE A 325 -0.68 5.22 -5.27
CA ILE A 325 -0.40 4.35 -4.12
C ILE A 325 -0.29 2.88 -4.55
N ALA A 326 -1.18 2.41 -5.41
CA ALA A 326 -1.27 1.00 -5.77
C ALA A 326 -0.79 0.73 -7.21
N GLY A 327 -1.24 1.54 -8.18
CA GLY A 327 -0.96 1.33 -9.60
C GLY A 327 0.53 1.37 -9.94
N VAL A 328 1.18 2.51 -9.74
CA VAL A 328 2.61 2.70 -10.09
C VAL A 328 3.53 2.00 -9.10
N GLN A 329 3.31 2.21 -7.79
CA GLN A 329 4.23 1.69 -6.76
C GLN A 329 4.30 0.16 -6.75
N GLY A 330 3.14 -0.52 -6.76
CA GLY A 330 3.08 -1.98 -6.71
C GLY A 330 3.63 -2.63 -7.98
N SER A 331 3.28 -2.09 -9.15
CA SER A 331 3.71 -2.63 -10.44
C SER A 331 5.21 -2.42 -10.68
N ARG A 332 5.75 -1.26 -10.28
CA ARG A 332 7.19 -0.98 -10.30
C ARG A 332 7.96 -1.95 -9.42
N MET A 333 7.49 -2.16 -8.20
CA MET A 333 8.13 -3.09 -7.26
C MET A 333 8.10 -4.52 -7.79
N LEU A 334 6.98 -4.98 -8.37
CA LEU A 334 6.88 -6.31 -8.96
C LEU A 334 7.90 -6.52 -10.08
N LEU A 335 8.01 -5.57 -11.02
CA LEU A 335 8.99 -5.67 -12.11
C LEU A 335 10.42 -5.67 -11.56
N TRP A 336 10.72 -4.78 -10.62
CA TRP A 336 12.04 -4.71 -9.97
C TRP A 336 12.43 -6.04 -9.32
N LEU A 337 11.52 -6.67 -8.58
CA LEU A 337 11.76 -7.96 -7.94
C LEU A 337 12.03 -9.06 -8.98
N CYS A 338 11.32 -9.04 -10.10
CA CYS A 338 11.49 -10.04 -11.16
C CYS A 338 12.83 -9.89 -11.90
N THR A 339 13.34 -8.67 -12.09
CA THR A 339 14.46 -8.41 -13.03
C THR A 339 15.78 -8.00 -12.38
N SER A 340 15.78 -7.54 -11.13
CA SER A 340 16.99 -6.96 -10.51
C SER A 340 17.98 -7.98 -9.96
N GLY A 341 17.49 -9.16 -9.55
CA GLY A 341 18.27 -10.12 -8.78
C GLY A 341 18.52 -9.69 -7.32
N ALA A 342 17.80 -8.66 -6.85
CA ALA A 342 17.91 -8.22 -5.47
C ALA A 342 17.35 -9.27 -4.50
N LEU A 343 18.07 -9.48 -3.40
CA LEU A 343 17.57 -10.23 -2.26
C LEU A 343 16.63 -9.30 -1.48
N HIS A 344 15.37 -9.69 -1.33
CA HIS A 344 14.35 -8.85 -0.70
C HIS A 344 13.28 -9.69 -0.01
N GLY A 345 13.06 -9.51 1.29
CA GLY A 345 12.00 -10.22 1.99
C GLY A 345 12.26 -11.71 2.11
N ASN A 346 11.33 -12.56 1.66
CA ASN A 346 11.58 -14.00 1.58
C ASN A 346 12.21 -14.43 0.25
N LEU A 347 12.35 -13.52 -0.72
CA LEU A 347 13.09 -13.80 -1.95
C LEU A 347 14.59 -13.67 -1.67
N GLN A 348 15.19 -14.77 -1.23
CA GLN A 348 16.61 -14.86 -0.84
C GLN A 348 17.46 -15.56 -1.92
N VAL A 349 17.02 -15.47 -3.19
CA VAL A 349 17.73 -15.99 -4.36
C VAL A 349 17.77 -14.92 -5.46
N ASP A 350 18.87 -14.87 -6.20
CA ASP A 350 18.92 -14.10 -7.44
C ASP A 350 18.04 -14.81 -8.49
N ALA A 351 16.90 -14.20 -8.83
CA ALA A 351 15.94 -14.77 -9.77
C ALA A 351 16.39 -14.68 -11.25
N ARG A 352 17.45 -13.93 -11.57
CA ARG A 352 17.88 -13.70 -12.97
C ARG A 352 18.31 -14.97 -13.69
N PRO A 353 19.14 -15.87 -13.13
CA PRO A 353 19.49 -17.12 -13.80
C PRO A 353 18.28 -18.03 -14.07
N ILE A 354 17.26 -17.97 -13.19
CA ILE A 354 16.02 -18.73 -13.36
C ILE A 354 15.19 -18.13 -14.49
N TRP A 355 15.06 -16.80 -14.52
CA TRP A 355 14.41 -16.11 -15.63
C TRP A 355 15.13 -16.34 -16.97
N ASP A 356 16.47 -16.35 -16.97
CA ASP A 356 17.30 -16.63 -18.14
C ASP A 356 17.07 -18.06 -18.69
N SER A 357 16.55 -19.00 -17.89
CA SER A 357 16.24 -20.38 -18.33
C SER A 357 14.78 -20.62 -18.75
N LEU A 358 13.86 -19.67 -18.51
CA LEU A 358 12.45 -19.84 -18.89
C LEU A 358 12.24 -19.91 -20.41
N SER A 359 11.20 -20.60 -20.84
CA SER A 359 10.63 -20.43 -22.17
C SER A 359 9.87 -19.10 -22.22
N LEU A 360 10.48 -18.08 -22.85
CA LEU A 360 9.86 -16.76 -22.97
C LEU A 360 8.63 -16.74 -23.90
N GLU A 361 8.34 -17.81 -24.63
CA GLU A 361 7.10 -17.93 -25.42
C GLU A 361 5.98 -18.64 -24.63
N ASP A 362 6.27 -19.16 -23.44
CA ASP A 362 5.28 -19.77 -22.56
C ASP A 362 4.80 -18.75 -21.51
N ASP A 363 3.70 -18.07 -21.83
CA ASP A 363 3.04 -17.12 -20.92
C ASP A 363 2.74 -17.73 -19.54
N ASP A 364 2.43 -19.03 -19.48
CA ASP A 364 2.09 -19.73 -18.25
C ASP A 364 3.32 -19.92 -17.36
N GLU A 365 4.44 -20.32 -17.94
CA GLU A 365 5.72 -20.46 -17.23
C GLU A 365 6.21 -19.11 -16.70
N VAL A 366 6.16 -18.06 -17.53
CA VAL A 366 6.54 -16.69 -17.11
C VAL A 366 5.61 -16.18 -16.01
N LEU A 367 4.29 -16.43 -16.11
CA LEU A 367 3.34 -16.06 -15.06
C LEU A 367 3.63 -16.80 -13.75
N ARG A 368 3.89 -18.11 -13.80
CA ARG A 368 4.26 -18.89 -12.61
C ARG A 368 5.54 -18.37 -11.97
N PHE A 369 6.53 -17.96 -12.75
CA PHE A 369 7.72 -17.27 -12.24
C PHE A 369 7.36 -15.97 -11.50
N ILE A 370 6.53 -15.11 -12.10
CA ILE A 370 6.09 -13.85 -11.48
C ILE A 370 5.33 -14.10 -10.17
N LEU A 371 4.45 -15.11 -10.15
CA LEU A 371 3.67 -15.47 -8.96
C LEU A 371 4.57 -16.01 -7.84
N GLU A 372 5.60 -16.79 -8.16
CA GLU A 372 6.55 -17.27 -7.15
C GLU A 372 7.42 -16.14 -6.58
N VAL A 373 7.88 -15.22 -7.44
CA VAL A 373 8.54 -13.98 -6.99
C VAL A 373 7.63 -13.20 -6.04
N SER A 374 6.37 -12.97 -6.45
CA SER A 374 5.40 -12.25 -5.63
C SER A 374 4.96 -13.02 -4.38
N ARG A 375 5.06 -14.35 -4.35
CA ARG A 375 4.75 -15.15 -3.16
C ARG A 375 5.81 -14.89 -2.09
N LEU A 376 7.08 -14.99 -2.47
CA LEU A 376 8.20 -14.78 -1.55
C LEU A 376 8.40 -13.29 -1.21
N SER A 377 8.06 -12.39 -2.12
CA SER A 377 8.25 -10.95 -1.93
C SER A 377 7.08 -10.17 -2.52
N PRO A 378 5.92 -10.14 -1.85
CA PRO A 378 4.74 -9.49 -2.41
C PRO A 378 4.93 -7.95 -2.41
N PRO A 379 4.58 -7.25 -3.51
CA PRO A 379 4.61 -5.79 -3.55
C PRO A 379 3.73 -5.11 -2.50
N VAL A 380 2.64 -5.77 -2.11
CA VAL A 380 1.80 -5.40 -0.96
C VAL A 380 1.97 -6.48 0.08
N THR A 381 2.64 -6.17 1.18
CA THR A 381 2.97 -7.14 2.23
C THR A 381 1.81 -7.36 3.20
N VAL A 382 1.04 -6.31 3.47
CA VAL A 382 0.02 -6.27 4.51
C VAL A 382 -1.23 -5.55 4.01
N SER A 383 -2.39 -6.09 4.36
CA SER A 383 -3.69 -5.41 4.28
C SER A 383 -4.25 -5.29 5.70
N HIS A 384 -5.43 -4.70 5.90
CA HIS A 384 -5.99 -4.53 7.25
C HIS A 384 -7.49 -4.73 7.27
N HIS A 385 -8.06 -4.99 8.44
CA HIS A 385 -9.47 -4.78 8.67
C HIS A 385 -9.73 -4.43 10.13
N ILE A 386 -10.97 -4.03 10.43
CA ILE A 386 -11.43 -3.81 11.79
C ILE A 386 -12.22 -5.05 12.23
N ALA A 387 -11.84 -5.63 13.37
CA ALA A 387 -12.57 -6.74 13.97
C ALA A 387 -14.01 -6.32 14.28
N GLN A 388 -14.97 -7.00 13.65
CA GLN A 388 -16.40 -6.71 13.86
C GLN A 388 -16.95 -7.34 15.13
N GLU A 389 -16.27 -8.33 15.68
CA GLU A 389 -16.59 -9.00 16.93
C GLU A 389 -15.31 -9.21 17.75
N PRO A 390 -15.41 -9.44 19.07
CA PRO A 390 -14.26 -9.87 19.87
C PRO A 390 -13.69 -11.18 19.33
N PHE A 391 -12.38 -11.36 19.43
CA PHE A 391 -11.70 -12.56 18.97
C PHE A 391 -10.53 -12.92 19.88
N SER A 392 -10.03 -14.14 19.74
CA SER A 392 -8.83 -14.61 20.45
C SER A 392 -7.87 -15.25 19.47
N CYS A 393 -6.58 -15.13 19.73
CA CYS A 393 -5.54 -15.84 19.01
C CYS A 393 -4.41 -16.25 19.96
N GLU A 394 -3.61 -17.22 19.54
CA GLU A 394 -2.40 -17.60 20.26
C GLU A 394 -1.23 -16.71 19.81
N ILE A 395 -0.51 -16.13 20.76
CA ILE A 395 0.73 -15.37 20.56
C ILE A 395 1.75 -15.92 21.55
N ALA A 396 2.91 -16.36 21.06
CA ALA A 396 3.98 -16.94 21.88
C ALA A 396 3.49 -18.01 22.90
N GLY A 397 2.66 -18.96 22.45
CA GLY A 397 2.19 -20.08 23.28
C GLY A 397 1.07 -19.73 24.27
N LYS A 398 0.51 -18.51 24.22
CA LYS A 398 -0.56 -18.07 25.13
C LYS A 398 -1.73 -17.51 24.34
N THR A 399 -2.94 -17.82 24.78
CA THR A 399 -4.17 -17.25 24.21
C THR A 399 -4.41 -15.85 24.75
N TYR A 400 -4.56 -14.89 23.85
CA TYR A 400 -4.96 -13.52 24.16
C TYR A 400 -6.30 -13.22 23.50
N SER A 401 -7.12 -12.41 24.17
CA SER A 401 -8.41 -11.95 23.64
C SER A 401 -8.38 -10.46 23.38
N PHE A 402 -9.01 -10.05 22.28
CA PHE A 402 -9.07 -8.68 21.79
C PHE A 402 -10.52 -8.26 21.58
N PRO A 403 -10.87 -7.00 21.91
CA PRO A 403 -12.24 -6.52 21.76
C PRO A 403 -12.60 -6.24 20.30
N LYS A 404 -13.91 -6.15 20.04
CA LYS A 404 -14.46 -5.54 18.82
C LYS A 404 -13.83 -4.16 18.58
N GLY A 405 -13.56 -3.84 17.33
CA GLY A 405 -12.95 -2.58 16.93
C GLY A 405 -11.43 -2.60 16.82
N THR A 406 -10.77 -3.68 17.27
CA THR A 406 -9.33 -3.88 17.12
C THR A 406 -8.94 -3.88 15.64
N ASN A 407 -7.89 -3.13 15.30
CA ASN A 407 -7.27 -3.22 13.98
C ASN A 407 -6.53 -4.56 13.86
N VAL A 408 -6.83 -5.30 12.80
CA VAL A 408 -6.23 -6.59 12.49
C VAL A 408 -5.45 -6.42 11.20
N ALA A 409 -4.16 -6.75 11.24
CA ALA A 409 -3.32 -6.82 10.06
C ALA A 409 -3.55 -8.16 9.35
N ILE A 410 -3.57 -8.12 8.03
CA ILE A 410 -3.71 -9.26 7.12
C ILE A 410 -2.36 -9.39 6.38
N PRO A 411 -1.35 -10.04 6.99
CA PRO A 411 -0.01 -10.15 6.43
C PRO A 411 0.03 -11.18 5.29
N LEU A 412 -0.21 -10.72 4.07
CA LEU A 412 -0.11 -11.51 2.84
C LEU A 412 1.25 -12.21 2.72
N VAL A 413 2.32 -11.53 3.15
CA VAL A 413 3.67 -12.06 3.21
C VAL A 413 3.78 -13.33 4.06
N TYR A 414 3.09 -13.43 5.20
CA TYR A 414 3.18 -14.61 6.08
C TYR A 414 2.37 -15.78 5.52
N ALA A 415 1.16 -15.51 5.03
CA ALA A 415 0.34 -16.56 4.41
C ALA A 415 1.05 -17.22 3.23
N ASN A 416 1.80 -16.43 2.45
CA ASN A 416 2.54 -16.93 1.31
C ASN A 416 3.76 -17.81 1.65
N ILE A 417 4.19 -17.89 2.91
CA ILE A 417 5.29 -18.74 3.36
C ILE A 417 4.86 -19.74 4.46
N ASP A 418 3.56 -19.87 4.70
CA ASP A 418 3.03 -20.79 5.71
C ASP A 418 3.34 -22.25 5.32
N PRO A 419 4.21 -22.96 6.08
CA PRO A 419 4.60 -24.33 5.74
C PRO A 419 3.42 -25.32 5.75
N THR A 420 2.33 -24.99 6.46
CA THR A 420 1.13 -25.84 6.49
C THR A 420 0.41 -25.88 5.14
N VAL A 421 0.64 -24.88 4.28
CA VAL A 421 0.03 -24.77 2.94
C VAL A 421 1.05 -25.00 1.82
N TRP A 422 2.27 -24.51 2.03
CA TRP A 422 3.34 -24.48 1.03
C TRP A 422 4.37 -25.61 1.17
N GLY A 423 4.34 -26.39 2.26
CA GLY A 423 5.24 -27.50 2.51
C GLY A 423 6.55 -27.07 3.20
N GLU A 424 7.48 -28.02 3.34
CA GLU A 424 8.78 -27.79 3.99
C GLU A 424 9.66 -26.80 3.21
N ASP A 425 9.48 -26.73 1.88
CA ASP A 425 10.19 -25.83 0.97
C ASP A 425 9.51 -24.44 0.83
N ALA A 426 8.66 -24.05 1.78
CA ALA A 426 7.89 -22.79 1.73
C ALA A 426 8.76 -21.54 1.56
N PHE A 427 10.01 -21.58 2.01
CA PHE A 427 10.97 -20.48 1.90
C PHE A 427 11.85 -20.56 0.64
N GLU A 428 11.75 -21.64 -0.13
CA GLU A 428 12.54 -21.85 -1.34
C GLU A 428 11.83 -21.28 -2.56
N PHE A 429 12.60 -20.90 -3.58
CA PHE A 429 12.04 -20.50 -4.86
C PHE A 429 11.74 -21.72 -5.71
N ASN A 430 10.47 -21.92 -6.05
CA ASN A 430 10.04 -22.99 -6.95
C ASN A 430 8.81 -22.54 -7.76
N HIS A 431 9.03 -22.00 -8.95
CA HIS A 431 7.93 -21.56 -9.83
C HIS A 431 7.11 -22.74 -10.40
N ASN A 432 7.58 -23.97 -10.25
CA ASN A 432 6.85 -25.17 -10.64
C ASN A 432 6.07 -25.82 -9.49
N ARG A 433 6.01 -25.16 -8.31
CA ARG A 433 5.34 -25.74 -7.14
C ARG A 433 3.83 -25.98 -7.40
N PRO A 434 3.28 -27.14 -6.99
CA PRO A 434 1.86 -27.42 -7.16
C PRO A 434 0.97 -26.44 -6.39
N GLY A 435 -0.11 -25.98 -7.02
CA GLY A 435 -1.08 -25.10 -6.38
C GLY A 435 -0.65 -23.63 -6.32
N LEU A 436 0.41 -23.21 -7.03
CA LEU A 436 0.94 -21.85 -6.95
C LEU A 436 -0.12 -20.80 -7.26
N LYS A 437 -0.94 -21.01 -8.30
CA LYS A 437 -1.99 -20.05 -8.70
C LYS A 437 -3.16 -20.08 -7.71
N GLU A 438 -3.55 -21.27 -7.32
CA GLU A 438 -4.73 -21.58 -6.51
C GLU A 438 -4.57 -21.19 -5.04
N LYS A 439 -3.34 -21.15 -4.54
CA LYS A 439 -3.03 -20.84 -3.14
C LYS A 439 -2.40 -19.47 -2.96
N HIS A 440 -2.04 -18.78 -4.05
CA HIS A 440 -1.40 -17.46 -4.00
C HIS A 440 -2.27 -16.47 -3.24
N VAL A 441 -1.66 -15.81 -2.26
CA VAL A 441 -2.27 -14.75 -1.50
C VAL A 441 -1.62 -13.44 -1.91
N GLY A 442 -2.34 -12.65 -2.69
CA GLY A 442 -1.80 -11.42 -3.26
C GLY A 442 -2.90 -10.58 -3.88
N PHE A 443 -2.58 -9.33 -4.21
CA PHE A 443 -3.57 -8.41 -4.81
C PHE A 443 -4.84 -8.28 -3.95
N ASN A 444 -4.71 -8.44 -2.62
CA ASN A 444 -5.80 -8.46 -1.64
C ASN A 444 -6.89 -9.52 -1.97
N SER A 445 -6.45 -10.71 -2.40
CA SER A 445 -7.28 -11.86 -2.78
C SER A 445 -6.60 -13.19 -2.48
N VAL A 446 -7.35 -14.28 -2.50
CA VAL A 446 -6.84 -15.66 -2.50
C VAL A 446 -7.27 -16.31 -3.80
N ASN A 447 -6.33 -16.77 -4.64
CA ASN A 447 -6.66 -17.26 -6.00
C ASN A 447 -7.41 -16.26 -6.89
N GLY A 448 -7.38 -14.97 -6.56
CA GLY A 448 -8.24 -13.98 -7.22
C GLY A 448 -9.69 -13.97 -6.78
N GLU A 449 -10.00 -14.61 -5.67
CA GLU A 449 -11.28 -14.51 -5.01
C GLU A 449 -11.20 -13.50 -3.85
N GLY A 450 -12.25 -12.69 -3.73
CA GLY A 450 -12.41 -11.70 -2.67
C GLY A 450 -13.10 -10.44 -3.16
N ALA A 451 -14.03 -9.90 -2.35
CA ALA A 451 -14.79 -8.70 -2.70
C ALA A 451 -13.94 -7.42 -2.88
N ARG A 452 -12.67 -7.49 -2.48
CA ARG A 452 -11.71 -6.38 -2.52
C ARG A 452 -10.45 -6.73 -3.32
N GLU A 453 -10.55 -7.71 -4.23
CA GLU A 453 -9.46 -8.00 -5.17
C GLU A 453 -9.06 -6.73 -5.94
N CYS A 454 -7.75 -6.54 -6.08
CA CYS A 454 -7.18 -5.46 -6.88
C CYS A 454 -7.75 -5.49 -8.31
N PRO A 455 -8.43 -4.43 -8.76
CA PRO A 455 -8.99 -4.35 -10.12
C PRO A 455 -7.89 -4.42 -11.20
N GLY A 456 -6.68 -3.95 -10.87
CA GLY A 456 -5.54 -3.94 -11.77
C GLY A 456 -4.76 -5.24 -11.88
N LYS A 457 -5.09 -6.29 -11.11
CA LYS A 457 -4.30 -7.54 -11.06
C LYS A 457 -4.06 -8.14 -12.45
N GLY A 458 -5.13 -8.32 -13.22
CA GLY A 458 -5.03 -8.91 -14.55
C GLY A 458 -4.18 -8.07 -15.50
N LEU A 459 -4.37 -6.75 -15.48
CA LEU A 459 -3.58 -5.80 -16.28
C LEU A 459 -2.10 -5.91 -15.94
N VAL A 460 -1.74 -5.77 -14.65
CA VAL A 460 -0.36 -5.77 -14.19
C VAL A 460 0.34 -7.10 -14.50
N LEU A 461 -0.27 -8.24 -14.17
CA LEU A 461 0.36 -9.55 -14.40
C LEU A 461 0.64 -9.79 -15.89
N ARG A 462 -0.31 -9.48 -16.79
CA ARG A 462 -0.10 -9.64 -18.23
C ARG A 462 0.96 -8.69 -18.78
N THR A 463 0.96 -7.43 -18.33
CA THR A 463 1.97 -6.46 -18.76
C THR A 463 3.36 -6.85 -18.24
N THR A 464 3.47 -7.36 -17.01
CA THR A 464 4.73 -7.87 -16.47
C THR A 464 5.22 -9.10 -17.25
N VAL A 465 4.33 -10.03 -17.65
CA VAL A 465 4.71 -11.13 -18.55
C VAL A 465 5.34 -10.59 -19.83
N ARG A 466 4.66 -9.67 -20.54
CA ARG A 466 5.18 -9.08 -21.80
C ARG A 466 6.51 -8.37 -21.62
N LEU A 467 6.66 -7.61 -20.53
CA LEU A 467 7.93 -6.95 -20.19
C LEU A 467 9.05 -7.98 -19.95
N LEU A 468 8.81 -9.03 -19.18
CA LEU A 468 9.82 -10.08 -18.94
C LEU A 468 10.19 -10.83 -20.22
N GLN A 469 9.23 -11.05 -21.11
CA GLN A 469 9.49 -11.65 -22.41
C GLN A 469 10.37 -10.74 -23.27
N GLU A 470 10.01 -9.47 -23.42
CA GLU A 470 10.74 -8.53 -24.28
C GLU A 470 12.14 -8.23 -23.73
N ILE A 471 12.25 -7.93 -22.43
CA ILE A 471 13.55 -7.70 -21.78
C ILE A 471 14.41 -8.97 -21.87
N GLY A 472 13.83 -10.14 -21.61
CA GLY A 472 14.54 -11.42 -21.67
C GLY A 472 15.06 -11.72 -23.08
N LYS A 473 14.25 -11.47 -24.12
CA LYS A 473 14.65 -11.62 -25.54
C LYS A 473 15.85 -10.73 -25.87
N LYS A 474 15.78 -9.44 -25.55
CA LYS A 474 16.88 -8.50 -25.82
C LYS A 474 18.16 -8.83 -25.04
N ARG A 475 18.03 -9.17 -23.75
CA ARG A 475 19.15 -9.59 -22.90
C ARG A 475 19.86 -10.83 -23.46
N ARG A 476 19.11 -11.85 -23.89
CA ARG A 476 19.67 -13.07 -24.52
C ARG A 476 20.37 -12.75 -25.85
N GLN A 477 19.83 -11.85 -26.67
CA GLN A 477 20.45 -11.40 -27.92
C GLN A 477 21.78 -10.66 -27.68
N GLN A 478 21.84 -9.78 -26.68
CA GLN A 478 23.07 -9.07 -26.31
C GLN A 478 24.16 -10.05 -25.86
N ASN A 479 23.81 -11.05 -25.04
CA ASN A 479 24.76 -12.06 -24.56
C ASN A 479 25.24 -13.02 -25.66
N ALA A 480 24.43 -13.26 -26.70
CA ALA A 480 24.79 -14.09 -27.84
C ALA A 480 25.71 -13.38 -28.85
N THR A 481 25.79 -12.05 -28.80
CA THR A 481 26.65 -11.25 -29.68
C THR A 481 28.06 -11.19 -29.09
N PRO A 482 29.10 -11.71 -29.76
CA PRO A 482 30.48 -11.59 -29.26
C PRO A 482 30.83 -10.11 -29.06
N PRO A 483 31.59 -9.75 -28.01
CA PRO A 483 32.10 -8.39 -27.91
C PRO A 483 32.91 -8.08 -29.17
N ASN A 484 32.51 -7.03 -29.91
CA ASN A 484 33.29 -6.54 -31.04
C ASN A 484 34.69 -6.17 -30.52
N VAL A 485 35.70 -6.94 -30.94
CA VAL A 485 37.13 -6.73 -30.65
C VAL A 485 37.65 -5.53 -31.44
#